data_AF-A0A1G1G6V0-F1
#
_entry.id   AF-A0A1G1G6V0-F1
#
_cell.length_a   1.000
_cell.length_b   1.000
_cell.length_c   1.000
_cell.angle_alpha   90.00
_cell.angle_beta   90.00
_cell.angle_gamma   90.00
#
_symmetry.space_group_name_H-M   'P 1'
#
loop_
_entity.id
_entity.type
_entity.pdbx_description
1 polymer ?
#
loop_
_entity_poly.entity_id
_entity_poly.type
_entity_poly.pdbx_seq_one_letter_code
_entity_poly.pdbx_strand_id
1 'polypeptide(L)'
;MGILTTLLDIATAFLRLLEAEGRILKRAVMNAGWALACIGVASLLVLAAAGFFLTGVYQYLAAQLSPAAASLLVSLLAFLLALIFAGIAKWRTADPK
;
A
#
# COMPACT_ATOMS: atom_id res chain seq x y z
N MET A 1 -6.23 -49.07 29.78
CA MET A 1 -7.16 -47.95 29.53
C MET A 1 -6.50 -46.57 29.61
N GLY A 2 -5.54 -46.32 30.52
CA GLY A 2 -4.91 -45.00 30.67
C GLY A 2 -4.13 -44.49 29.44
N ILE A 3 -3.43 -45.35 28.69
CA ILE A 3 -2.64 -44.92 27.52
C ILE A 3 -3.55 -44.44 26.37
N LEU A 4 -4.71 -45.08 26.21
CA LEU A 4 -5.68 -44.71 25.17
C LEU A 4 -6.32 -43.35 25.45
N THR A 5 -6.60 -43.05 26.72
CA THR A 5 -7.12 -41.74 27.12
C THR A 5 -6.08 -40.64 26.95
N THR A 6 -4.81 -40.88 27.30
CA THR A 6 -3.73 -39.89 27.09
C THR A 6 -3.51 -39.59 25.61
N LEU A 7 -3.59 -40.60 24.74
CA LEU A 7 -3.48 -40.40 23.29
C LEU A 7 -4.66 -39.60 22.74
N LEU A 8 -5.87 -39.83 23.24
CA LEU A 8 -7.07 -39.05 22.91
C LEU A 8 -6.96 -37.60 23.39
N ASP A 9 -6.44 -37.37 24.59
CA ASP A 9 -6.24 -36.03 25.14
C ASP A 9 -5.19 -35.25 24.33
N ILE A 10 -4.10 -35.89 23.92
CA ILE A 10 -3.09 -35.28 23.05
C ILE A 10 -3.70 -34.96 21.68
N ALA A 11 -4.42 -35.90 21.06
CA ALA A 11 -5.04 -35.70 19.75
C ALA A 11 -6.06 -34.55 19.77
N THR A 12 -6.89 -34.46 20.80
CA THR A 12 -7.87 -33.38 20.95
C THR A 12 -7.21 -32.03 21.24
N ALA A 13 -6.12 -32.00 22.01
CA ALA A 13 -5.33 -30.78 22.22
C ALA A 13 -4.71 -30.27 20.90
N PHE A 14 -4.15 -31.16 20.09
CA PHE A 14 -3.61 -30.80 18.76
C PHE A 14 -4.69 -30.25 17.81
N LEU A 15 -5.86 -30.88 17.75
CA LEU A 15 -6.98 -30.40 16.93
C LEU A 15 -7.44 -29.00 17.35
N ARG A 16 -7.55 -28.75 18.67
CA ARG A 16 -7.90 -27.42 19.20
C ARG A 16 -6.86 -26.36 18.86
N LEU A 17 -5.57 -26.73 18.89
CA LEU A 17 -4.48 -25.84 18.51
C LEU A 17 -4.58 -25.47 17.02
N LEU A 18 -4.77 -26.46 16.15
CA LEU A 18 -4.90 -26.28 14.71
C LEU A 18 -6.11 -25.39 14.35
N GLU A 19 -7.24 -25.59 15.02
CA GLU A 19 -8.42 -24.73 14.84
C GLU A 19 -8.16 -23.28 15.30
N ALA A 20 -7.41 -23.10 16.39
CA ALA A 20 -7.06 -21.77 16.88
C ALA A 20 -6.12 -21.05 15.90
N GLU A 21 -5.08 -21.72 15.42
CA GLU A 21 -4.16 -21.19 14.39
C GLU A 21 -4.89 -20.89 13.08
N GLY A 22 -5.80 -21.78 12.65
CA GLY A 22 -6.61 -21.55 11.45
C GLY A 22 -7.49 -20.30 11.54
N ARG A 23 -8.10 -20.03 12.71
CA ARG A 23 -8.88 -18.80 12.93
C ARG A 23 -7.99 -17.55 12.92
N ILE A 24 -6.81 -17.62 13.52
CA ILE A 24 -5.84 -16.51 13.52
C ILE A 24 -5.35 -16.24 12.10
N LEU A 25 -4.98 -17.28 11.35
CA LEU A 25 -4.52 -17.17 9.98
C LEU A 25 -5.60 -16.59 9.07
N LYS A 26 -6.85 -17.08 9.16
CA LYS A 26 -7.97 -16.51 8.39
C LYS A 26 -8.15 -15.02 8.65
N ARG A 27 -8.08 -14.59 9.92
CA ARG A 27 -8.19 -13.18 10.29
C ARG A 27 -7.00 -12.37 9.79
N ALA A 28 -5.78 -12.90 9.89
CA ALA A 28 -4.57 -12.25 9.39
C ALA A 28 -4.61 -12.06 7.87
N VAL A 29 -5.00 -13.09 7.12
CA VAL A 29 -5.15 -13.04 5.66
C VAL A 29 -6.24 -12.05 5.25
N MET A 30 -7.38 -12.06 5.92
CA MET A 30 -8.45 -11.11 5.65
C MET A 30 -8.01 -9.67 5.91
N ASN A 31 -7.33 -9.42 7.03
CA ASN A 31 -6.81 -8.09 7.38
C ASN A 31 -5.72 -7.64 6.38
N ALA A 32 -4.82 -8.53 5.98
CA ALA A 32 -3.80 -8.24 4.97
C ALA A 32 -4.43 -7.94 3.61
N GLY A 33 -5.48 -8.67 3.22
CA GLY A 33 -6.25 -8.42 2.00
C GLY A 33 -6.90 -7.03 2.01
N TRP A 34 -7.54 -6.66 3.12
CA TRP A 34 -8.09 -5.30 3.29
C TRP A 34 -7.02 -4.22 3.28
N ALA A 35 -5.88 -4.45 3.96
CA ALA A 35 -4.77 -3.50 3.97
C ALA A 35 -4.23 -3.27 2.55
N LEU A 36 -4.02 -4.34 1.77
CA LEU A 36 -3.57 -4.25 0.38
C LEU A 36 -4.60 -3.52 -0.50
N ALA A 37 -5.89 -3.83 -0.36
CA ALA A 37 -6.94 -3.15 -1.10
C ALA A 37 -6.96 -1.65 -0.78
N CYS A 38 -6.89 -1.27 0.50
CA CYS A 38 -6.84 0.12 0.94
C CYS A 38 -5.60 0.84 0.41
N ILE A 39 -4.42 0.22 0.45
CA ILE A 39 -3.19 0.79 -0.13
C ILE A 39 -3.34 0.99 -1.63
N GLY A 40 -3.93 0.02 -2.34
CA GLY A 40 -4.20 0.12 -3.77
C GLY A 40 -5.10 1.30 -4.11
N VAL A 41 -6.24 1.43 -3.43
CA VAL A 41 -7.18 2.55 -3.62
C VAL A 41 -6.52 3.89 -3.27
N ALA A 42 -5.82 3.97 -2.14
CA ALA A 42 -5.12 5.19 -1.74
C ALA A 42 -4.07 5.61 -2.79
N SER A 43 -3.32 4.65 -3.34
CA SER A 43 -2.32 4.90 -4.38
C SER A 43 -2.96 5.46 -5.66
N LEU A 44 -4.10 4.91 -6.08
CA LEU A 44 -4.85 5.42 -7.23
C LEU A 44 -5.39 6.84 -6.99
N LEU A 45 -5.89 7.13 -5.79
CA LEU A 45 -6.35 8.46 -5.43
C LEU A 45 -5.20 9.49 -5.42
N VAL A 46 -4.02 9.11 -4.92
CA VAL A 46 -2.84 9.97 -4.94
C VAL A 46 -2.38 10.26 -6.37
N LEU A 47 -2.37 9.24 -7.25
CA LEU A 47 -2.05 9.42 -8.67
C LEU A 47 -3.05 10.34 -9.36
N ALA A 48 -4.34 10.15 -9.11
CA ALA A 48 -5.39 11.02 -9.65
C ALA A 48 -5.23 12.46 -9.17
N ALA A 49 -5.00 12.66 -7.86
CA ALA A 49 -4.78 13.98 -7.27
C ALA A 49 -3.56 14.68 -7.87
N ALA A 50 -2.44 13.98 -8.06
CA ALA A 50 -1.25 14.52 -8.71
C ALA A 50 -1.52 14.90 -10.17
N GLY A 51 -2.27 14.07 -10.91
CA GLY A 51 -2.66 14.37 -12.29
C GLY A 51 -3.55 15.61 -12.40
N PHE A 52 -4.57 15.73 -11.54
CA PHE A 52 -5.43 16.91 -11.48
C PHE A 52 -4.65 18.16 -11.08
N PHE A 53 -3.74 18.05 -10.12
CA PHE A 53 -2.88 19.16 -9.71
C PHE A 53 -2.01 19.67 -10.87
N LEU A 54 -1.31 18.77 -11.57
CA LEU A 54 -0.48 19.14 -12.72
C LEU A 54 -1.30 19.74 -13.86
N THR A 55 -2.49 19.19 -14.12
CA THR A 55 -3.40 19.71 -15.16
C THR A 55 -3.90 21.11 -14.80
N GLY A 56 -4.28 21.34 -13.55
CA GLY A 56 -4.73 22.64 -13.08
C GLY A 56 -3.63 23.69 -13.17
N VAL A 57 -2.42 23.34 -12.75
CA VAL A 57 -1.23 24.22 -12.88
C VAL A 57 -0.93 24.51 -14.33
N TYR A 58 -1.03 23.52 -15.23
CA TYR A 58 -0.83 23.72 -16.66
C TYR A 58 -1.86 24.67 -17.26
N GLN A 59 -3.15 24.49 -16.97
CA GLN A 59 -4.21 25.38 -17.48
C GLN A 59 -4.00 26.82 -17.00
N TYR A 60 -3.64 27.01 -15.74
CA TYR A 60 -3.35 28.32 -15.18
C TYR A 60 -2.13 28.99 -15.84
N LEU A 61 -1.05 28.23 -16.08
CA LEU A 61 0.15 28.74 -16.76
C LEU A 61 -0.10 29.01 -18.24
N ALA A 62 -0.85 28.15 -18.93
CA ALA A 62 -1.18 28.31 -20.34
C ALA A 62 -2.07 29.54 -20.61
N ALA A 63 -2.80 30.04 -19.59
CA ALA A 63 -3.53 31.30 -19.69
C ALA A 63 -2.62 32.54 -19.65
N GLN A 64 -1.40 32.42 -19.12
CA GLN A 64 -0.48 33.54 -18.92
C GLN A 64 0.78 33.48 -19.81
N LEU A 65 1.13 32.29 -20.30
CA LEU A 65 2.36 32.00 -21.03
C LEU A 65 2.07 31.25 -22.32
N SER A 66 3.07 31.16 -23.20
CA SER A 66 2.96 30.29 -24.37
C SER A 66 2.80 28.82 -23.92
N PRO A 67 2.06 27.99 -24.69
CA PRO A 67 1.84 26.59 -24.35
C PRO A 67 3.16 25.81 -24.16
N ALA A 68 4.19 26.16 -24.93
CA ALA A 68 5.51 25.55 -24.84
C ALA A 68 6.25 25.90 -23.53
N ALA A 69 6.15 27.16 -23.07
CA ALA A 69 6.75 27.56 -21.79
C ALA A 69 5.99 26.93 -20.61
N ALA A 70 4.66 26.88 -20.69
CA ALA A 70 3.82 26.25 -19.66
C ALA A 70 4.11 24.75 -19.51
N SER A 71 4.24 24.01 -20.62
CA SER A 71 4.53 22.58 -20.58
C SER A 71 5.91 22.27 -20.00
N LEU A 72 6.93 23.09 -20.29
CA LEU A 72 8.26 22.96 -19.69
C LEU A 72 8.23 23.13 -18.16
N LEU A 73 7.54 24.17 -17.66
CA LEU A 73 7.42 24.42 -16.23
C LEU A 73 6.64 23.32 -15.50
N VAL A 74 5.54 22.83 -16.08
CA VAL A 74 4.78 21.72 -15.50
C VAL A 74 5.58 20.42 -15.54
N SER A 75 6.36 20.18 -16.58
CA SER A 75 7.25 19.00 -16.66
C SER A 75 8.34 19.05 -15.60
N LEU A 76 8.92 20.23 -15.34
CA LEU A 76 9.89 20.42 -14.25
C LEU A 76 9.25 20.15 -12.88
N LEU A 77 8.02 20.64 -12.67
CA LEU A 77 7.27 20.40 -11.44
C LEU A 77 6.95 18.91 -11.25
N ALA A 78 6.52 18.23 -12.31
CA ALA A 78 6.26 16.79 -12.30
C ALA A 78 7.54 15.99 -11.98
N PHE A 79 8.69 16.41 -12.53
CA PHE A 79 9.98 15.80 -12.25
C PHE A 79 10.40 15.97 -10.78
N LEU A 80 10.21 17.15 -10.20
CA LEU A 80 10.47 17.39 -8.78
C LEU A 80 9.57 16.52 -7.88
N LEU A 81 8.28 16.42 -8.20
CA LEU A 81 7.35 15.53 -7.51
C LEU A 81 7.82 14.06 -7.59
N ALA A 82 8.22 13.60 -8.78
CA ALA A 82 8.74 12.25 -8.97
C ALA A 82 10.01 12.00 -8.14
N LEU A 83 10.93 12.97 -8.07
CA LEU A 83 12.12 12.88 -7.23
C LEU A 83 11.78 12.80 -5.73
N ILE A 84 10.80 13.56 -5.26
CA ILE A 84 10.34 13.50 -3.87
C ILE A 84 9.79 12.11 -3.57
N PHE A 85 8.89 11.58 -4.41
CA PHE A 85 8.34 10.24 -4.22
C PHE A 85 9.42 9.15 -4.29
N ALA A 86 10.35 9.24 -5.24
CA ALA A 86 11.48 8.32 -5.35
C ALA A 86 12.40 8.40 -4.12
N GLY A 87 12.65 9.60 -3.60
CA GLY A 87 13.44 9.83 -2.39
C GLY A 87 12.77 9.22 -1.16
N ILE A 88 11.46 9.43 -0.98
CA ILE A 88 10.68 8.83 0.11
C ILE A 88 10.70 7.30 0.01
N ALA A 89 10.49 6.75 -1.19
CA ALA A 89 10.53 5.31 -1.43
C ALA A 89 11.90 4.72 -1.09
N LYS A 90 12.99 5.36 -1.55
CA LYS A 90 14.36 4.96 -1.25
C LYS A 90 14.68 5.04 0.25
N TRP A 91 14.26 6.10 0.93
CA TRP A 91 14.48 6.25 2.37
C TRP A 91 13.78 5.13 3.16
N ARG A 92 12.54 4.77 2.77
CA ARG A 92 11.80 3.68 3.39
C ARG A 92 12.38 2.29 3.16
N THR A 93 13.02 2.04 2.01
CA THR A 93 13.67 0.76 1.73
C THR A 93 15.08 0.65 2.32
N ALA A 94 15.75 1.79 2.55
CA ALA A 94 17.09 1.84 3.12
C ALA A 94 17.15 1.74 4.65
N ASP A 95 16.03 1.94 5.35
CA ASP A 95 15.94 1.85 6.81
C ASP A 95 15.06 0.63 7.20
N PRO A 96 15.62 -0.61 7.19
CA PRO A 96 14.90 -1.80 7.58
C PRO A 96 14.79 -1.84 9.11
N LYS A 97 13.78 -1.17 9.65
CA LYS A 97 13.28 -1.47 10.99
C LYS A 97 12.20 -2.53 10.92
#